data_AF-A0A455AXJ7-F1
#
_entry.id   AF-A0A455AXJ7-F1
#
_cell.length_a   1.000
_cell.length_b   1.000
_cell.length_c   1.000
_cell.angle_alpha   90.00
_cell.angle_beta   90.00
_cell.angle_gamma   90.00
#
_symmetry.space_group_name_H-M   'P 1'
#
loop_
_entity.id
_entity.type
_entity.pdbx_description
1 polymer ?
#
loop_
_entity_poly.entity_id
_entity_poly.type
_entity_poly.pdbx_seq_one_letter_code
_entity_poly.pdbx_strand_id
1 'polypeptide(L)'
;MMAAAAARGGGGGGSGSGSSAGASRGFYFNTVLSLARSLAVQRPASLEKVQKLLCMCPVDFHGIFQLDERRRDAVIALGIFLIESDLQHKDSVVPYLLRLLKGLPKVYWVEESTARKGRGTLPVAESFSFCLVTLLSDVAYRDPSLRDEILEALLQVLHVLLGMCQALEIQEKEYLCKYAVPCLIGISRAFGRYSNTEESLLSRLFPRVPPHSLHVPEELEGVRRRSFNDFRSILPSNLLAVCQEGTLKRKASSVSSISQVSPERGVPPPSSPGGSTFHYFE
;
A
#
# COMPACT_ATOMS: atom_id res chain seq x y z
N MET A 1 58.42 -21.73 -40.80
CA MET A 1 59.31 -22.08 -39.67
C MET A 1 58.77 -21.34 -38.46
N MET A 2 58.48 -22.03 -37.34
CA MET A 2 57.76 -21.50 -36.16
C MET A 2 56.33 -20.98 -36.44
N ALA A 3 55.42 -20.95 -35.46
CA ALA A 3 55.25 -21.82 -34.29
C ALA A 3 53.78 -21.77 -33.82
N ALA A 4 53.27 -22.86 -33.25
CA ALA A 4 52.00 -22.85 -32.53
C ALA A 4 52.27 -22.79 -31.02
N ALA A 5 51.47 -22.02 -30.28
CA ALA A 5 51.44 -22.04 -28.82
C ALA A 5 50.00 -21.84 -28.35
N ALA A 6 49.49 -22.77 -27.54
CA ALA A 6 48.17 -22.69 -26.93
C ALA A 6 48.30 -22.35 -25.44
N ALA A 7 47.41 -21.50 -24.93
CA ALA A 7 47.25 -21.26 -23.50
C ALA A 7 45.80 -21.61 -23.09
N ARG A 8 45.65 -22.42 -22.04
CA ARG A 8 44.36 -22.83 -21.45
C ARG A 8 44.18 -22.11 -20.11
N GLY A 9 42.94 -21.80 -19.74
CA GLY A 9 42.57 -21.61 -18.32
C GLY A 9 41.61 -20.46 -18.04
N GLY A 10 40.87 -20.58 -16.94
CA GLY A 10 40.04 -19.50 -16.37
C GLY A 10 38.57 -19.55 -16.78
N GLY A 11 37.78 -20.40 -16.11
CA GLY A 11 36.32 -20.32 -16.18
C GLY A 11 35.80 -19.21 -15.27
N GLY A 12 34.89 -18.35 -15.77
CA GLY A 12 34.09 -17.43 -14.98
C GLY A 12 32.61 -17.79 -15.13
N GLY A 13 31.96 -18.18 -14.04
CA GLY A 13 30.58 -18.67 -14.08
C GLY A 13 29.60 -17.60 -14.53
N GLY A 14 28.72 -17.93 -15.48
CA GLY A 14 27.62 -17.07 -15.91
C GLY A 14 26.53 -16.95 -14.85
N SER A 15 26.78 -16.18 -13.79
CA SER A 15 25.79 -15.81 -12.79
C SER A 15 24.78 -14.82 -13.39
N GLY A 16 23.75 -15.37 -14.03
CA GLY A 16 22.60 -14.62 -14.52
C GLY A 16 21.87 -13.93 -13.38
N SER A 17 22.32 -12.72 -13.04
CA SER A 17 21.70 -11.85 -12.03
C SER A 17 20.39 -11.29 -12.57
N GLY A 18 19.36 -12.16 -12.64
CA GLY A 18 17.99 -11.73 -12.80
C GLY A 18 17.61 -10.83 -11.64
N SER A 19 17.62 -9.52 -11.86
CA SER A 19 17.41 -8.49 -10.84
C SER A 19 16.00 -8.60 -10.27
N SER A 20 15.86 -9.33 -9.17
CA SER A 20 14.63 -9.44 -8.39
C SER A 20 14.32 -8.08 -7.75
N ALA A 21 13.50 -7.28 -8.46
CA ALA A 21 13.05 -5.97 -8.00
C ALA A 21 12.25 -6.02 -6.67
N GLY A 22 11.89 -7.23 -6.22
CA GLY A 22 11.46 -7.52 -4.84
C GLY A 22 12.60 -7.49 -3.83
N ALA A 23 13.36 -6.38 -3.76
CA ALA A 23 14.01 -6.03 -2.49
C ALA A 23 12.89 -5.89 -1.46
N SER A 24 12.91 -6.71 -0.40
CA SER A 24 11.76 -6.88 0.50
C SER A 24 11.35 -5.56 1.14
N ARG A 25 10.29 -4.94 0.60
CA ARG A 25 9.76 -3.67 1.11
C ARG A 25 9.30 -3.85 2.55
N GLY A 26 9.45 -2.80 3.35
CA GLY A 26 9.25 -2.86 4.80
C GLY A 26 7.87 -3.35 5.20
N PHE A 27 7.75 -3.84 6.44
CA PHE A 27 6.49 -4.32 7.03
C PHE A 27 5.32 -3.36 6.78
N TYR A 28 5.55 -2.05 6.91
CA TYR A 28 4.56 -1.01 6.64
C TYR A 28 3.96 -1.10 5.22
N PHE A 29 4.79 -1.15 4.17
CA PHE A 29 4.33 -1.26 2.78
C PHE A 29 3.42 -2.49 2.59
N ASN A 30 3.88 -3.65 3.06
CA ASN A 30 3.12 -4.90 2.90
C ASN A 30 1.78 -4.84 3.63
N THR A 31 1.72 -4.19 4.80
CA THR A 31 0.46 -3.95 5.53
C THR A 31 -0.49 -3.04 4.75
N VAL A 32 -0.02 -1.87 4.28
CA VAL A 32 -0.89 -0.89 3.59
C VAL A 32 -1.31 -1.39 2.19
N LEU A 33 -0.43 -2.10 1.48
CA LEU A 33 -0.78 -2.78 0.22
C LEU A 33 -1.81 -3.90 0.43
N SER A 34 -1.70 -4.66 1.51
CA SER A 34 -2.70 -5.69 1.86
C SER A 34 -4.05 -5.07 2.20
N LEU A 35 -4.07 -3.95 2.93
CA LEU A 35 -5.27 -3.15 3.18
C LEU A 35 -5.91 -2.67 1.88
N ALA A 36 -5.13 -2.04 0.99
CA ALA A 36 -5.58 -1.56 -0.31
C ALA A 36 -6.24 -2.67 -1.15
N ARG A 37 -5.62 -3.85 -1.23
CA ARG A 37 -6.18 -5.02 -1.94
C ARG A 37 -7.44 -5.56 -1.28
N SER A 38 -7.48 -5.58 0.06
CA SER A 38 -8.66 -6.01 0.82
C SER A 38 -9.84 -5.05 0.63
N LEU A 39 -9.57 -3.76 0.39
CA LEU A 39 -10.57 -2.78 -0.01
C LEU A 39 -10.99 -2.92 -1.48
N ALA A 40 -10.05 -3.22 -2.38
CA ALA A 40 -10.34 -3.33 -3.81
C ALA A 40 -11.33 -4.46 -4.17
N VAL A 41 -11.32 -5.55 -3.41
CA VAL A 41 -12.28 -6.66 -3.56
C VAL A 41 -13.68 -6.31 -3.04
N GLN A 42 -13.84 -5.26 -2.22
CA GLN A 42 -15.16 -4.81 -1.77
C GLN A 42 -15.87 -4.06 -2.91
N ARG A 43 -17.12 -4.46 -3.20
CA ARG A 43 -17.97 -3.88 -4.24
C ARG A 43 -19.37 -3.60 -3.70
N PRO A 44 -19.71 -2.35 -3.34
CA PRO A 44 -18.82 -1.18 -3.28
C PRO A 44 -17.86 -1.23 -2.09
N ALA A 45 -16.69 -0.62 -2.24
CA ALA A 45 -15.77 -0.34 -1.14
C ALA A 45 -16.32 0.84 -0.31
N SER A 46 -16.35 0.70 1.02
CA SER A 46 -16.85 1.74 1.92
C SER A 46 -15.94 2.98 1.93
N LEU A 47 -16.49 4.14 1.57
CA LEU A 47 -15.77 5.42 1.43
C LEU A 47 -14.89 5.75 2.64
N GLU A 48 -15.38 5.59 3.88
CA GLU A 48 -14.61 5.85 5.10
C GLU A 48 -13.27 5.08 5.17
N LYS A 49 -13.23 3.84 4.68
CA LYS A 49 -11.99 3.03 4.70
C LYS A 49 -11.02 3.49 3.60
N VAL A 50 -11.55 3.95 2.46
CA VAL A 50 -10.75 4.54 1.38
C VAL A 50 -10.20 5.91 1.81
N GLN A 51 -10.98 6.71 2.53
CA GLN A 51 -10.52 7.94 3.19
C GLN A 51 -9.43 7.65 4.24
N LYS A 52 -9.57 6.59 5.05
CA LYS A 52 -8.51 6.16 5.99
C LYS A 52 -7.21 5.78 5.29
N LEU A 53 -7.26 5.19 4.08
CA LEU A 53 -6.08 4.95 3.24
C LEU A 53 -5.51 6.25 2.64
N LEU A 54 -6.39 7.15 2.17
CA LEU A 54 -6.01 8.47 1.66
C LEU A 54 -5.29 9.32 2.73
N CYS A 55 -5.73 9.26 3.99
CA CYS A 55 -5.10 9.97 5.11
C CYS A 55 -3.69 9.45 5.48
N MET A 56 -3.24 8.30 4.94
CA MET A 56 -1.85 7.82 5.09
C MET A 56 -0.90 8.43 4.04
N CYS A 57 -1.45 9.03 2.99
CA CYS A 57 -0.70 9.64 1.90
C CYS A 57 -0.12 11.02 2.32
N PRO A 58 0.75 11.67 1.51
CA PRO A 58 1.19 13.03 1.82
C PRO A 58 0.04 14.03 1.73
N VAL A 59 -0.01 14.96 2.68
CA VAL A 59 -0.99 16.05 2.70
C VAL A 59 -0.44 17.22 1.87
N ASP A 60 -1.34 17.88 1.15
CA ASP A 60 -1.09 19.12 0.40
C ASP A 60 -1.08 20.31 1.36
N PHE A 61 0.04 21.03 1.45
CA PHE A 61 0.16 22.30 2.16
C PHE A 61 0.55 23.40 1.17
N HIS A 62 -0.45 24.13 0.67
CA HIS A 62 -0.30 25.21 -0.32
C HIS A 62 0.47 24.80 -1.60
N GLY A 63 0.25 23.57 -2.08
CA GLY A 63 0.93 23.01 -3.26
C GLY A 63 2.28 22.35 -2.96
N ILE A 64 2.71 22.33 -1.70
CA ILE A 64 3.91 21.63 -1.23
C ILE A 64 3.46 20.36 -0.49
N PHE A 65 3.99 19.22 -0.92
CA PHE A 65 3.82 17.93 -0.24
C PHE A 65 5.10 17.55 0.50
N GLN A 66 5.00 16.70 1.53
CA GLN A 66 6.16 16.08 2.19
C GLN A 66 6.19 14.58 1.88
N LEU A 67 7.26 14.10 1.24
CA LEU A 67 7.41 12.70 0.82
C LEU A 67 8.47 11.98 1.65
N ASP A 68 8.04 11.38 2.76
CA ASP A 68 8.75 10.30 3.47
C ASP A 68 8.46 8.91 2.86
N GLU A 69 9.13 7.87 3.34
CA GLU A 69 8.96 6.50 2.81
C GLU A 69 7.53 5.98 2.94
N ARG A 70 6.91 6.18 4.10
CA ARG A 70 5.56 5.69 4.39
C ARG A 70 4.52 6.40 3.52
N ARG A 71 4.67 7.71 3.33
CA ARG A 71 3.81 8.52 2.46
C ARG A 71 3.93 8.13 0.99
N ARG A 72 5.16 7.83 0.51
CA ARG A 72 5.37 7.28 -0.84
C ARG A 72 4.70 5.92 -0.99
N ASP A 73 4.90 5.01 -0.05
CA ASP A 73 4.30 3.68 -0.02
C ASP A 73 2.76 3.70 0.04
N ALA A 74 2.18 4.61 0.82
CA ALA A 74 0.73 4.79 0.91
C ALA A 74 0.11 5.24 -0.43
N VAL A 75 0.78 6.11 -1.19
CA VAL A 75 0.34 6.51 -2.54
C VAL A 75 0.38 5.32 -3.53
N ILE A 76 1.41 4.47 -3.45
CA ILE A 76 1.47 3.25 -4.27
C ILE A 76 0.32 2.30 -3.93
N ALA A 77 0.05 2.09 -2.64
CA ALA A 77 -1.06 1.26 -2.19
C ALA A 77 -2.42 1.85 -2.58
N LEU A 78 -2.62 3.17 -2.46
CA LEU A 78 -3.81 3.87 -2.95
C LEU A 78 -4.02 3.70 -4.46
N GLY A 79 -2.93 3.73 -5.24
CA GLY A 79 -2.95 3.44 -6.67
C GLY A 79 -3.36 1.99 -6.98
N ILE A 80 -2.81 1.02 -6.25
CA ILE A 80 -3.20 -0.39 -6.38
C ILE A 80 -4.67 -0.59 -5.98
N PHE A 81 -5.18 0.10 -4.94
CA PHE A 81 -6.61 0.11 -4.64
C PHE A 81 -7.41 0.64 -5.83
N LEU A 82 -7.06 1.82 -6.37
CA LEU A 82 -7.80 2.44 -7.46
C LEU A 82 -7.87 1.54 -8.71
N ILE A 83 -6.78 0.88 -9.07
CA ILE A 83 -6.72 0.02 -10.26
C ILE A 83 -7.32 -1.38 -10.01
N GLU A 84 -7.04 -2.05 -8.90
CA GLU A 84 -7.62 -3.38 -8.61
C GLU A 84 -9.12 -3.31 -8.23
N SER A 85 -9.62 -2.16 -7.78
CA SER A 85 -11.05 -1.95 -7.44
C SER A 85 -11.95 -1.68 -8.65
N ASP A 86 -11.33 -1.42 -9.81
CA ASP A 86 -11.93 -0.87 -11.03
C ASP A 86 -12.45 0.58 -10.87
N LEU A 87 -11.51 1.48 -10.53
CA LEU A 87 -11.67 2.93 -10.42
C LEU A 87 -12.73 3.42 -9.40
N GLN A 88 -12.99 2.64 -8.35
CA GLN A 88 -13.90 3.07 -7.28
C GLN A 88 -13.38 4.32 -6.57
N HIS A 89 -14.28 5.27 -6.30
CA HIS A 89 -13.98 6.58 -5.69
C HIS A 89 -12.99 7.46 -6.47
N LYS A 90 -12.86 7.24 -7.79
CA LYS A 90 -11.99 8.04 -8.69
C LYS A 90 -12.17 9.55 -8.52
N ASP A 91 -13.38 10.01 -8.28
CA ASP A 91 -13.74 11.45 -8.18
C ASP A 91 -13.12 12.12 -6.94
N SER A 92 -12.67 11.34 -5.95
CA SER A 92 -11.85 11.81 -4.82
C SER A 92 -10.37 11.49 -4.99
N VAL A 93 -10.04 10.32 -5.55
CA VAL A 93 -8.66 9.82 -5.60
C VAL A 93 -7.86 10.45 -6.75
N VAL A 94 -8.43 10.60 -7.94
CA VAL A 94 -7.72 11.12 -9.12
C VAL A 94 -7.37 12.61 -8.98
N PRO A 95 -8.27 13.51 -8.54
CA PRO A 95 -7.90 14.91 -8.28
C PRO A 95 -6.81 15.07 -7.20
N TYR A 96 -6.75 14.14 -6.24
CA TYR A 96 -5.64 14.08 -5.28
C TYR A 96 -4.32 13.66 -5.95
N LEU A 97 -4.31 12.59 -6.75
CA LEU A 97 -3.12 12.13 -7.48
C LEU A 97 -2.60 13.19 -8.48
N LEU A 98 -3.50 13.93 -9.12
CA LEU A 98 -3.15 15.02 -10.04
C LEU A 98 -2.56 16.24 -9.32
N ARG A 99 -3.05 16.60 -8.13
CA ARG A 99 -2.38 17.62 -7.28
C ARG A 99 -0.99 17.16 -6.85
N LEU A 100 -0.83 15.89 -6.45
CA LEU A 100 0.48 15.34 -6.08
C LEU A 100 1.47 15.33 -7.26
N LEU A 101 1.01 14.96 -8.46
CA LEU A 101 1.80 15.07 -9.70
C LEU A 101 2.24 16.53 -9.94
N LYS A 102 1.30 17.48 -9.90
CA LYS A 102 1.57 18.92 -10.07
C LYS A 102 2.48 19.51 -8.97
N GLY A 103 2.51 18.88 -7.78
CA GLY A 103 3.40 19.24 -6.67
C GLY A 103 4.83 18.70 -6.78
N LEU A 104 5.11 17.68 -7.61
CA LEU A 104 6.44 17.04 -7.71
C LEU A 104 7.63 18.00 -7.89
N PRO A 105 7.55 19.10 -8.69
CA PRO A 105 8.70 20.00 -8.84
C PRO A 105 9.10 20.72 -7.55
N LYS A 106 8.17 20.89 -6.61
CA LYS A 106 8.33 21.67 -5.35
C LYS A 106 8.27 20.79 -4.09
N VAL A 107 8.29 19.46 -4.24
CA VAL A 107 7.99 18.53 -3.14
C VAL A 107 9.17 18.41 -2.17
N TYR A 108 8.87 18.42 -0.86
CA TYR A 108 9.90 18.23 0.17
C TYR A 108 10.20 16.74 0.36
N TRP A 109 11.34 16.30 -0.18
CA TRP A 109 11.80 14.92 -0.10
C TRP A 109 12.44 14.61 1.26
N VAL A 110 11.82 13.70 2.01
CA VAL A 110 12.41 13.12 3.22
C VAL A 110 13.06 11.79 2.84
N GLU A 111 14.40 11.77 2.84
CA GLU A 111 15.19 10.55 2.81
C GLU A 111 15.76 10.29 4.20
N GLU A 112 15.50 9.10 4.76
CA GLU A 112 16.30 8.61 5.88
C GLU A 112 17.73 8.32 5.37
N SER A 113 18.73 8.60 6.21
CA SER A 113 20.15 8.60 5.84
C SER A 113 20.72 7.18 5.70
N THR A 114 20.31 6.49 4.64
CA THR A 114 20.77 5.13 4.31
C THR A 114 22.26 5.11 3.97
N ALA A 115 23.13 4.95 4.97
CA ALA A 115 24.59 4.84 4.84
C ALA A 115 25.08 3.64 4.01
N ARG A 116 24.16 2.85 3.42
CA ARG A 116 24.40 1.73 2.51
C ARG A 116 23.35 1.64 1.38
N LYS A 117 23.12 2.72 0.63
CA LYS A 117 22.48 2.58 -0.70
C LYS A 117 23.42 1.76 -1.59
N GLY A 118 22.97 0.57 -2.01
CA GLY A 118 23.77 -0.35 -2.80
C GLY A 118 24.06 0.18 -4.21
N ARG A 119 25.21 -0.20 -4.78
CA ARG A 119 25.58 0.17 -6.15
C ARG A 119 24.52 -0.39 -7.12
N GLY A 120 23.71 0.49 -7.71
CA GLY A 120 22.62 0.13 -8.62
C GLY A 120 21.20 0.49 -8.17
N THR A 121 20.99 1.05 -6.96
CA THR A 121 19.67 1.60 -6.59
C THR A 121 19.38 2.91 -7.31
N LEU A 122 18.23 3.02 -7.98
CA LEU A 122 17.75 4.27 -8.58
C LEU A 122 17.47 5.34 -7.51
N PRO A 123 17.47 6.65 -7.86
CA PRO A 123 17.02 7.70 -6.97
C PRO A 123 15.55 7.49 -6.53
N VAL A 124 15.22 7.95 -5.33
CA VAL A 124 13.86 7.87 -4.77
C VAL A 124 12.88 8.68 -5.63
N ALA A 125 13.30 9.86 -6.11
CA ALA A 125 12.52 10.72 -6.98
C ALA A 125 12.19 10.09 -8.35
N GLU A 126 13.15 9.43 -9.01
CA GLU A 126 12.89 8.67 -10.25
C GLU A 126 11.89 7.53 -9.99
N SER A 127 12.18 6.72 -8.96
CA SER A 127 11.41 5.54 -8.62
C SER A 127 9.95 5.88 -8.29
N PHE A 128 9.73 6.94 -7.51
CA PHE A 128 8.39 7.39 -7.14
C PHE A 128 7.63 8.01 -8.32
N SER A 129 8.27 8.92 -9.06
CA SER A 129 7.64 9.60 -10.20
C SER A 129 7.27 8.63 -11.31
N PHE A 130 8.14 7.64 -11.59
CA PHE A 130 7.86 6.55 -12.52
C PHE A 130 6.59 5.76 -12.13
N CYS A 131 6.44 5.42 -10.85
CA CYS A 131 5.27 4.68 -10.37
C CYS A 131 3.98 5.52 -10.39
N LEU A 132 4.04 6.80 -10.00
CA LEU A 132 2.89 7.71 -10.02
C LEU A 132 2.39 7.96 -11.46
N VAL A 133 3.30 8.09 -12.42
CA VAL A 133 2.93 8.27 -13.84
C VAL A 133 2.46 6.96 -14.48
N THR A 134 3.01 5.80 -14.08
CA THR A 134 2.48 4.49 -14.49
C THR A 134 1.04 4.31 -14.00
N LEU A 135 0.76 4.61 -12.73
CA LEU A 135 -0.58 4.64 -12.15
C LEU A 135 -1.54 5.54 -12.96
N LEU A 136 -1.15 6.80 -13.19
CA LEU A 136 -2.01 7.74 -13.92
C LEU A 136 -2.21 7.33 -15.39
N SER A 137 -1.24 6.66 -16.01
CA SER A 137 -1.38 6.14 -17.37
C SER A 137 -2.31 4.91 -17.43
N ASP A 138 -2.27 4.01 -16.43
CA ASP A 138 -3.25 2.92 -16.27
C ASP A 138 -4.68 3.48 -16.03
N VAL A 139 -4.83 4.61 -15.31
CA VAL A 139 -6.13 5.31 -15.15
C VAL A 139 -6.60 5.90 -16.47
N ALA A 140 -5.76 6.68 -17.17
CA ALA A 140 -6.10 7.32 -18.45
C ALA A 140 -6.38 6.30 -19.57
N TYR A 141 -5.83 5.10 -19.47
CA TYR A 141 -6.18 3.97 -20.34
C TYR A 141 -7.59 3.44 -20.04
N ARG A 142 -7.88 3.14 -18.76
CA ARG A 142 -9.18 2.56 -18.31
C ARG A 142 -10.36 3.53 -18.40
N ASP A 143 -10.14 4.81 -18.15
CA ASP A 143 -11.18 5.85 -18.22
C ASP A 143 -10.78 6.94 -19.24
N PRO A 144 -11.34 6.91 -20.46
CA PRO A 144 -11.10 7.93 -21.46
C PRO A 144 -11.50 9.36 -21.03
N SER A 145 -12.44 9.52 -20.09
CA SER A 145 -12.90 10.85 -19.65
C SER A 145 -11.88 11.60 -18.80
N LEU A 146 -10.94 10.87 -18.17
CA LEU A 146 -9.85 11.45 -17.38
C LEU A 146 -8.56 11.65 -18.20
N ARG A 147 -8.53 11.16 -19.44
CA ARG A 147 -7.31 11.05 -20.25
C ARG A 147 -6.65 12.40 -20.52
N ASP A 148 -7.43 13.37 -20.96
CA ASP A 148 -6.89 14.66 -21.40
C ASP A 148 -6.42 15.50 -20.20
N GLU A 149 -7.12 15.44 -19.06
CA GLU A 149 -6.67 16.07 -17.81
C GLU A 149 -5.35 15.46 -17.31
N ILE A 150 -5.21 14.13 -17.38
CA ILE A 150 -3.99 13.42 -16.99
C ILE A 150 -2.82 13.77 -17.92
N LEU A 151 -3.03 13.77 -19.24
CA LEU A 151 -1.98 14.11 -20.22
C LEU A 151 -1.54 15.57 -20.10
N GLU A 152 -2.48 16.50 -19.97
CA GLU A 152 -2.19 17.92 -19.77
C GLU A 152 -1.40 18.14 -18.46
N ALA A 153 -1.79 17.50 -17.36
CA ALA A 153 -1.06 17.55 -16.09
C ALA A 153 0.38 16.99 -16.20
N LEU A 154 0.58 15.93 -16.98
CA LEU A 154 1.90 15.35 -17.24
C LEU A 154 2.78 16.30 -18.05
N LEU A 155 2.24 16.89 -19.14
CA LEU A 155 2.96 17.85 -19.97
C LEU A 155 3.35 19.12 -19.19
N GLN A 156 2.43 19.68 -18.41
CA GLN A 156 2.69 20.82 -17.52
C GLN A 156 3.88 20.55 -16.58
N VAL A 157 3.91 19.38 -15.93
CA VAL A 157 4.99 19.02 -14.98
C VAL A 157 6.31 18.74 -15.70
N LEU A 158 6.29 18.10 -16.87
CA LEU A 158 7.47 17.93 -17.72
C LEU A 158 8.09 19.28 -18.12
N HIS A 159 7.27 20.25 -18.53
CA HIS A 159 7.74 21.60 -18.87
C HIS A 159 8.34 22.33 -17.67
N VAL A 160 7.72 22.26 -16.48
CA VAL A 160 8.27 22.88 -15.27
C VAL A 160 9.62 22.26 -14.87
N LEU A 161 9.73 20.92 -14.86
CA LEU A 161 10.97 20.23 -14.52
C LEU A 161 12.08 20.51 -15.55
N LEU A 162 11.76 20.56 -16.84
CA LEU A 162 12.70 20.93 -17.89
C LEU A 162 13.21 22.36 -17.71
N GLY A 163 12.33 23.32 -17.38
CA GLY A 163 12.69 24.70 -17.07
C GLY A 163 13.63 24.80 -15.86
N MET A 164 13.41 24.01 -14.80
CA MET A 164 14.34 23.92 -13.67
C MET A 164 15.71 23.37 -14.10
N CYS A 165 15.75 22.35 -14.96
CA CYS A 165 16.99 21.79 -15.49
C CYS A 165 17.77 22.75 -16.42
N GLN A 166 17.08 23.75 -17.00
CA GLN A 166 17.70 24.79 -17.82
C GLN A 166 18.18 25.99 -16.97
N ALA A 167 17.47 26.34 -15.90
CA ALA A 167 17.76 27.47 -15.01
C ALA A 167 18.89 27.18 -13.99
N LEU A 168 20.03 26.66 -14.45
CA LEU A 168 21.16 26.17 -13.63
C LEU A 168 21.82 27.22 -12.71
N GLU A 169 21.58 28.51 -12.97
CA GLU A 169 22.09 29.62 -12.16
C GLU A 169 21.17 29.97 -10.98
N ILE A 170 19.88 29.59 -11.06
CA ILE A 170 18.85 29.87 -10.06
C ILE A 170 18.62 28.65 -9.14
N GLN A 171 18.79 27.43 -9.66
CA GLN A 171 18.50 26.20 -8.94
C GLN A 171 19.66 25.72 -8.05
N GLU A 172 19.32 25.20 -6.87
CA GLU A 172 20.27 24.48 -6.03
C GLU A 172 20.72 23.19 -6.74
N LYS A 173 22.02 23.10 -7.00
CA LYS A 173 22.61 21.99 -7.79
C LYS A 173 22.44 20.62 -7.14
N GLU A 174 22.40 20.54 -5.80
CA GLU A 174 22.09 19.28 -5.12
C GLU A 174 20.63 18.88 -5.34
N TYR A 175 19.66 19.75 -5.05
CA TYR A 175 18.23 19.47 -5.29
C TYR A 175 17.96 19.08 -6.75
N LEU A 176 18.60 19.78 -7.71
CA LEU A 176 18.46 19.51 -9.13
C LEU A 176 18.93 18.09 -9.49
N CYS A 177 20.15 17.72 -9.11
CA CYS A 177 20.75 16.42 -9.41
C CYS A 177 20.10 15.27 -8.62
N LYS A 178 19.66 15.53 -7.39
CA LYS A 178 19.13 14.52 -6.47
C LYS A 178 17.64 14.24 -6.68
N TYR A 179 16.87 15.25 -7.12
CA TYR A 179 15.42 15.17 -7.20
C TYR A 179 14.84 15.62 -8.55
N ALA A 180 15.13 16.83 -9.05
CA ALA A 180 14.45 17.35 -10.23
C ALA A 180 14.77 16.57 -11.52
N VAL A 181 16.05 16.30 -11.79
CA VAL A 181 16.50 15.49 -12.93
C VAL A 181 16.00 14.03 -12.81
N PRO A 182 16.13 13.35 -11.65
CA PRO A 182 15.50 12.05 -11.44
C PRO A 182 13.97 12.02 -11.62
N CYS A 183 13.24 13.03 -11.15
CA CYS A 183 11.79 13.18 -11.42
C CYS A 183 11.51 13.23 -12.93
N LEU A 184 12.23 14.11 -13.66
CA LEU A 184 12.10 14.26 -15.10
C LEU A 184 12.35 12.94 -15.84
N ILE A 185 13.40 12.20 -15.45
CA ILE A 185 13.71 10.87 -15.97
C ILE A 185 12.59 9.87 -15.64
N GLY A 186 12.09 9.85 -14.40
CA GLY A 186 11.05 8.91 -13.97
C GLY A 186 9.72 9.11 -14.71
N ILE A 187 9.28 10.37 -14.86
CA ILE A 187 8.10 10.73 -15.65
C ILE A 187 8.33 10.36 -17.12
N SER A 188 9.43 10.79 -17.73
CA SER A 188 9.72 10.54 -19.16
C SER A 188 9.84 9.04 -19.47
N ARG A 189 10.34 8.22 -18.54
CA ARG A 189 10.40 6.77 -18.68
C ARG A 189 9.01 6.12 -18.65
N ALA A 190 8.05 6.67 -17.92
CA ALA A 190 6.70 6.13 -17.75
C ALA A 190 5.65 6.71 -18.71
N PHE A 191 5.91 7.89 -19.29
CA PHE A 191 4.99 8.60 -20.16
C PHE A 191 4.51 7.74 -21.34
N GLY A 192 3.21 7.73 -21.61
CA GLY A 192 2.60 6.98 -22.71
C GLY A 192 2.58 5.46 -22.56
N ARG A 193 3.00 4.90 -21.41
CA ARG A 193 2.92 3.45 -21.16
C ARG A 193 1.51 3.03 -20.76
N TYR A 194 1.01 1.98 -21.39
CA TYR A 194 -0.23 1.27 -21.02
C TYR A 194 -0.03 -0.24 -21.17
N SER A 195 -0.95 -1.03 -20.63
CA SER A 195 -0.90 -2.49 -20.73
C SER A 195 -1.69 -2.99 -21.93
N ASN A 196 -1.11 -3.90 -22.71
CA ASN A 196 -1.78 -4.60 -23.82
C ASN A 196 -2.57 -5.85 -23.36
N THR A 197 -2.95 -5.90 -22.08
CA THR A 197 -3.55 -7.07 -21.41
C THR A 197 -4.36 -6.61 -20.20
N GLU A 198 -5.34 -7.42 -19.77
CA GLU A 198 -6.22 -7.18 -18.59
C GLU A 198 -5.50 -6.66 -17.32
N GLU A 199 -4.31 -7.17 -17.04
CA GLU A 199 -3.49 -6.75 -15.88
C GLU A 199 -2.77 -5.43 -16.17
N SER A 200 -2.94 -4.45 -15.28
CA SER A 200 -2.31 -3.13 -15.36
C SER A 200 -0.80 -3.16 -15.19
N LEU A 201 -0.12 -2.10 -15.63
CA LEU A 201 1.32 -1.97 -15.43
C LEU A 201 1.68 -1.79 -13.95
N LEU A 202 0.88 -1.05 -13.19
CA LEU A 202 1.10 -0.87 -11.76
C LEU A 202 0.96 -2.19 -10.98
N SER A 203 -0.03 -3.03 -11.30
CA SER A 203 -0.19 -4.35 -10.65
C SER A 203 0.98 -5.28 -10.95
N ARG A 204 1.66 -5.13 -12.10
CA ARG A 204 2.89 -5.86 -12.44
C ARG A 204 4.13 -5.38 -11.70
N LEU A 205 4.22 -4.08 -11.40
CA LEU A 205 5.28 -3.52 -10.56
C LEU A 205 5.13 -3.98 -9.10
N PHE A 206 3.90 -4.23 -8.66
CA PHE A 206 3.57 -4.66 -7.30
C PHE A 206 2.72 -5.93 -7.35
N PRO A 207 3.27 -7.08 -7.76
CA PRO A 207 2.49 -8.31 -7.94
C PRO A 207 1.78 -8.74 -6.65
N ARG A 208 0.73 -9.54 -6.78
CA ARG A 208 0.22 -10.30 -5.64
C ARG A 208 1.27 -11.35 -5.30
N VAL A 209 1.85 -11.26 -4.10
CA VAL A 209 2.63 -12.39 -3.55
C VAL A 209 1.67 -13.58 -3.53
N PRO A 210 1.94 -14.68 -4.26
CA PRO A 210 1.09 -15.85 -4.18
C PRO A 210 1.07 -16.30 -2.72
N PRO A 211 -0.07 -16.79 -2.18
CA PRO A 211 0.00 -17.55 -0.94
C PRO A 211 0.98 -18.69 -1.23
N HIS A 212 2.17 -18.65 -0.62
CA HIS A 212 3.15 -19.70 -0.84
C HIS A 212 2.44 -21.02 -0.54
N SER A 213 2.40 -21.91 -1.53
CA SER A 213 2.08 -23.31 -1.27
C SER A 213 2.96 -23.71 -0.10
N LEU A 214 2.34 -24.15 0.99
CA LEU A 214 3.05 -24.51 2.21
C LEU A 214 3.79 -25.81 1.95
N HIS A 215 4.87 -25.72 1.17
CA HIS A 215 5.90 -26.72 1.06
C HIS A 215 6.65 -26.68 2.38
N VAL A 216 6.02 -27.31 3.37
CA VAL A 216 6.65 -27.73 4.61
C VAL A 216 7.95 -28.41 4.20
N PRO A 217 9.12 -27.94 4.65
CA PRO A 217 10.32 -28.75 4.60
C PRO A 217 10.03 -30.03 5.39
N GLU A 218 10.22 -31.19 4.78
CA GLU A 218 9.80 -32.51 5.28
C GLU A 218 10.62 -33.00 6.50
N GLU A 219 11.20 -32.06 7.25
CA GLU A 219 12.19 -32.25 8.30
C GLU A 219 11.90 -31.36 9.54
N LEU A 220 10.66 -31.35 10.04
CA LEU A 220 10.41 -31.09 11.48
C LEU A 220 9.06 -31.62 12.01
N GLU A 221 8.74 -32.89 11.74
CA GLU A 221 7.69 -33.58 12.50
C GLU A 221 8.04 -33.60 14.00
N GLY A 222 7.34 -32.80 14.79
CA GLY A 222 7.52 -32.75 16.25
C GLY A 222 6.99 -31.47 16.89
N VAL A 223 7.23 -30.30 16.28
CA VAL A 223 6.75 -29.02 16.82
C VAL A 223 5.37 -28.68 16.25
N ARG A 224 4.34 -29.35 16.76
CA ARG A 224 2.92 -29.06 16.48
C ARG A 224 2.62 -27.59 16.80
N ARG A 225 2.65 -26.72 15.77
CA ARG A 225 2.24 -25.32 15.88
C ARG A 225 0.82 -25.28 16.45
N ARG A 226 0.68 -24.73 17.66
CA ARG A 226 -0.62 -24.63 18.36
C ARG A 226 -1.56 -23.77 17.52
N SER A 227 -2.78 -24.25 17.35
CA SER A 227 -3.77 -23.52 16.55
C SER A 227 -4.24 -22.28 17.31
N PHE A 228 -4.75 -21.27 16.60
CA PHE A 228 -5.43 -20.14 17.25
C PHE A 228 -6.69 -20.57 18.06
N ASN A 229 -7.14 -21.82 17.90
CA ASN A 229 -8.19 -22.41 18.73
C ASN A 229 -7.67 -22.99 20.06
N ASP A 230 -6.36 -23.15 20.27
CA ASP A 230 -5.75 -23.61 21.52
C ASP A 230 -5.65 -22.48 22.58
N PHE A 231 -6.77 -21.77 22.83
CA PHE A 231 -6.87 -20.81 23.94
C PHE A 231 -6.82 -21.55 25.29
N ARG A 232 -5.60 -21.78 25.78
CA ARG A 232 -5.39 -22.18 27.17
C ARG A 232 -5.75 -21.01 28.07
N SER A 233 -6.64 -21.25 29.04
CA SER A 233 -7.07 -20.24 29.99
C SER A 233 -5.87 -19.62 30.71
N ILE A 234 -5.87 -18.29 30.82
CA ILE A 234 -4.88 -17.52 31.57
C ILE A 234 -5.21 -17.56 33.09
N LEU A 235 -6.43 -17.99 33.45
CA LEU A 235 -6.83 -18.16 34.85
C LEU A 235 -6.05 -19.33 35.49
N PRO A 236 -5.42 -19.14 36.67
CA PRO A 236 -4.82 -20.24 37.41
C PRO A 236 -5.88 -21.29 37.79
N SER A 237 -5.47 -22.56 37.85
CA SER A 237 -6.33 -23.74 38.08
C SER A 237 -7.33 -23.56 39.23
N ASN A 238 -6.90 -22.87 40.29
CA ASN A 238 -7.66 -22.63 41.51
C ASN A 238 -8.96 -21.83 41.26
N LEU A 239 -8.99 -20.96 40.24
CA LEU A 239 -10.20 -20.20 39.86
C LEU A 239 -11.12 -21.02 38.94
N LEU A 240 -10.60 -22.00 38.19
CA LEU A 240 -11.43 -22.87 37.34
C LEU A 240 -12.29 -23.83 38.17
N ALA A 241 -11.81 -24.26 39.34
CA ALA A 241 -12.58 -25.13 40.24
C ALA A 241 -13.87 -24.45 40.74
N VAL A 242 -13.75 -23.21 41.24
CA VAL A 242 -14.88 -22.42 41.79
C VAL A 242 -15.98 -22.19 40.76
N CYS A 243 -15.63 -22.08 39.46
CA CYS A 243 -16.60 -21.92 38.38
C CYS A 243 -17.28 -23.24 37.93
N GLN A 244 -16.76 -24.42 38.28
CA GLN A 244 -17.25 -25.70 37.78
C GLN A 244 -18.20 -26.44 38.75
N GLU A 245 -18.19 -26.08 40.04
CA GLU A 245 -18.98 -26.74 41.08
C GLU A 245 -20.52 -26.56 40.92
N GLY A 246 -20.95 -25.71 39.99
CA GLY A 246 -22.37 -25.42 39.71
C GLY A 246 -23.08 -26.33 38.70
N THR A 247 -22.42 -27.25 37.98
CA THR A 247 -23.07 -28.03 36.89
C THR A 247 -22.89 -29.54 37.01
N LEU A 248 -23.82 -30.20 37.72
CA LEU A 248 -23.94 -31.66 37.73
C LEU A 248 -24.53 -32.20 36.41
N LYS A 249 -23.78 -33.12 35.78
CA LYS A 249 -24.22 -34.13 34.79
C LYS A 249 -25.21 -33.68 33.70
N ARG A 250 -24.71 -33.59 32.46
CA ARG A 250 -25.45 -34.14 31.32
C ARG A 250 -24.53 -34.86 30.33
N LYS A 251 -25.07 -35.89 29.68
CA LYS A 251 -24.35 -36.92 28.92
C LYS A 251 -24.17 -36.48 27.46
N ALA A 252 -23.12 -36.95 26.80
CA ALA A 252 -22.79 -36.55 25.44
C ALA A 252 -23.79 -37.06 24.39
N SER A 253 -24.34 -36.14 23.60
CA SER A 253 -24.70 -36.32 22.18
C SER A 253 -25.22 -34.98 21.61
N SER A 254 -24.86 -34.66 20.37
CA SER A 254 -25.55 -33.63 19.58
C SER A 254 -25.38 -33.89 18.09
N VAL A 255 -26.52 -34.06 17.42
CA VAL A 255 -26.69 -34.12 15.96
C VAL A 255 -27.89 -33.21 15.64
N SER A 256 -27.95 -32.68 14.42
CA SER A 256 -29.09 -31.99 13.80
C SER A 256 -29.64 -30.69 14.45
N SER A 257 -29.39 -29.58 13.75
CA SER A 257 -30.41 -28.77 13.06
C SER A 257 -31.45 -27.89 13.81
N ILE A 258 -31.44 -26.61 13.41
CA ILE A 258 -32.60 -25.75 13.03
C ILE A 258 -33.34 -24.90 14.09
N SER A 259 -33.87 -23.77 13.60
CA SER A 259 -34.86 -22.80 14.14
C SER A 259 -34.48 -21.77 15.22
N GLN A 260 -34.31 -20.55 14.72
CA GLN A 260 -34.68 -19.20 15.22
C GLN A 260 -35.57 -19.04 16.48
N VAL A 261 -35.42 -17.89 17.16
CA VAL A 261 -36.42 -16.79 17.20
C VAL A 261 -35.79 -15.50 17.81
N SER A 262 -36.36 -14.33 17.51
CA SER A 262 -35.90 -12.99 17.99
C SER A 262 -37.02 -12.28 18.78
N PRO A 263 -36.72 -11.44 19.80
CA PRO A 263 -37.72 -10.64 20.53
C PRO A 263 -37.70 -9.13 20.18
N GLU A 264 -38.88 -8.49 20.13
CA GLU A 264 -39.06 -7.03 20.00
C GLU A 264 -40.12 -6.50 21.01
N ARG A 265 -39.77 -5.41 21.72
CA ARG A 265 -40.57 -4.35 22.39
C ARG A 265 -41.90 -4.57 23.16
N GLY A 266 -41.95 -3.92 24.35
CA GLY A 266 -43.09 -3.13 24.88
C GLY A 266 -43.84 -3.72 26.11
N VAL A 267 -44.55 -3.02 27.03
CA VAL A 267 -44.89 -1.61 27.45
C VAL A 267 -45.62 -1.74 28.85
N PRO A 268 -45.79 -0.78 29.82
CA PRO A 268 -45.33 0.63 30.07
C PRO A 268 -44.60 0.84 31.45
N PRO A 269 -44.30 2.09 31.92
CA PRO A 269 -43.75 2.41 33.25
C PRO A 269 -44.72 3.13 34.23
N PRO A 270 -44.40 3.24 35.54
CA PRO A 270 -44.98 4.20 36.51
C PRO A 270 -44.00 5.33 36.94
N SER A 271 -44.48 6.34 37.69
CA SER A 271 -43.79 7.64 37.90
C SER A 271 -43.33 7.94 39.35
N SER A 272 -42.49 8.99 39.49
CA SER A 272 -41.80 9.46 40.72
C SER A 272 -42.69 10.27 41.70
N PRO A 273 -42.11 10.75 42.84
CA PRO A 273 -42.05 12.21 43.04
C PRO A 273 -40.78 12.77 43.72
N GLY A 274 -40.51 14.08 43.51
CA GLY A 274 -39.43 14.88 44.14
C GLY A 274 -38.09 14.83 43.39
N GLY A 275 -37.35 15.92 43.11
CA GLY A 275 -37.41 17.33 43.54
C GLY A 275 -36.06 17.72 44.17
N SER A 276 -35.34 18.78 43.79
CA SER A 276 -35.77 20.09 43.27
C SER A 276 -34.74 20.86 42.40
N THR A 277 -35.24 21.86 41.66
CA THR A 277 -34.58 23.11 41.19
C THR A 277 -33.30 23.10 40.34
N PHE A 278 -33.44 23.72 39.16
CA PHE A 278 -32.40 24.27 38.28
C PHE A 278 -31.51 25.34 38.96
N HIS A 279 -30.37 25.65 38.34
CA HIS A 279 -30.17 27.00 37.77
C HIS A 279 -29.29 26.94 36.50
N TYR A 280 -29.44 27.97 35.67
CA TYR A 280 -28.84 28.15 34.33
C TYR A 280 -27.82 29.29 34.39
N PHE A 281 -26.72 29.25 33.63
CA PHE A 281 -26.26 30.36 32.78
C PHE A 281 -25.08 29.95 31.86
N GLU A 282 -25.16 30.48 30.63
CA GLU A 282 -24.12 30.88 29.65
C GLU A 282 -22.64 30.55 29.94
#